data_AF-A0A957J706-F1
#
_entry.id   AF-A0A957J706-F1
#
_cell.length_a   1.000
_cell.length_b   1.000
_cell.length_c   1.000
_cell.angle_alpha   90.00
_cell.angle_beta   90.00
_cell.angle_gamma   90.00
#
_symmetry.space_group_name_H-M   'P 1'
#
loop_
_entity.id
_entity.type
_entity.pdbx_description
1 polymer ?
#
loop_
_entity_poly.entity_id
_entity_poly.type
_entity_poly.pdbx_seq_one_letter_code
_entity_poly.pdbx_strand_id
1 'polypeptide(L)'
;GQLFFDHNIIVYIGFLLIPLAWFYIYRTRPGLELRAIGEYPAAADVVGINVNRLRYFYVAVGGMLAGLGGAAISLAITSIWLDGVTGGQGWIAVGLVIFAGWDPIRAAVGSYAFGALRRFALDLQTVPVIFGFVNPFAANVYYGFFLQMLPYLFTIFVLVLVSFDAFRKRQGSPAALGQPYVRGERGV
;
A
#
# COMPACT_ATOMS: atom_id res chain seq x y z
N GLY A 1 -18.53 21.64 -0.68
CA GLY A 1 -18.01 21.76 0.70
C GLY A 1 -16.50 21.58 0.67
N GLN A 2 -15.76 22.50 1.28
CA GLN A 2 -14.28 22.61 1.22
C GLN A 2 -13.54 21.29 1.50
N LEU A 3 -14.12 20.40 2.32
CA LEU A 3 -13.55 19.08 2.65
C LEU A 3 -13.34 18.12 1.45
N PHE A 4 -14.06 18.30 0.33
CA PHE A 4 -13.93 17.41 -0.85
C PHE A 4 -13.37 18.10 -2.08
N PHE A 5 -13.28 19.44 -2.09
CA PHE A 5 -12.98 20.22 -3.31
C PHE A 5 -11.66 21.00 -3.24
N ASP A 6 -10.96 21.01 -2.09
CA ASP A 6 -9.67 21.72 -1.91
C ASP A 6 -8.45 20.76 -1.91
N HIS A 7 -8.56 19.60 -2.56
CA HIS A 7 -7.46 18.62 -2.59
C HIS A 7 -6.63 18.71 -3.88
N ASN A 8 -5.37 18.27 -3.79
CA ASN A 8 -4.49 18.17 -4.93
C ASN A 8 -5.02 17.13 -5.94
N ILE A 9 -4.78 17.33 -7.25
CA ILE A 9 -5.23 16.43 -8.31
C ILE A 9 -4.81 14.96 -8.10
N ILE A 10 -3.64 14.74 -7.50
CA ILE A 10 -3.11 13.42 -7.19
C ILE A 10 -4.01 12.66 -6.19
N VAL A 11 -4.65 13.37 -5.26
CA VAL A 11 -5.57 12.77 -4.28
C VAL A 11 -6.81 12.23 -5.00
N TYR A 12 -7.37 12.98 -5.96
CA TYR A 12 -8.50 12.51 -6.75
C TYR A 12 -8.15 11.32 -7.63
N ILE A 13 -6.95 11.31 -8.23
CA ILE A 13 -6.44 10.15 -8.96
C ILE A 13 -6.34 8.93 -8.05
N GLY A 14 -5.80 9.09 -6.83
CA GLY A 14 -5.74 8.02 -5.83
C GLY A 14 -7.12 7.46 -5.48
N PHE A 15 -8.09 8.33 -5.20
CA PHE A 15 -9.47 7.92 -4.92
C PHE A 15 -10.12 7.18 -6.10
N LEU A 16 -9.83 7.57 -7.33
CA LEU A 16 -10.36 6.91 -8.53
C LEU A 16 -9.68 5.55 -8.80
N LEU A 17 -8.38 5.44 -8.53
CA LEU A 17 -7.62 4.21 -8.76
C LEU A 17 -8.09 3.04 -7.90
N ILE A 18 -8.60 3.29 -6.69
CA ILE A 18 -9.05 2.24 -5.77
C ILE A 18 -10.24 1.43 -6.35
N PRO A 19 -11.39 2.04 -6.67
CA PRO A 19 -12.52 1.32 -7.26
C PRO A 19 -12.19 0.81 -8.66
N LEU A 20 -11.36 1.51 -9.42
CA LEU A 20 -10.94 1.08 -10.75
C LEU A 20 -10.07 -0.19 -10.69
N ALA A 21 -9.11 -0.26 -9.78
CA ALA A 21 -8.29 -1.45 -9.57
C ALA A 21 -9.14 -2.62 -9.06
N TRP A 22 -10.05 -2.39 -8.13
CA TRP A 22 -10.98 -3.41 -7.66
C TRP A 22 -11.86 -3.94 -8.79
N PHE A 23 -12.47 -3.06 -9.57
CA PHE A 23 -13.29 -3.44 -10.72
C PHE A 23 -12.47 -4.20 -11.76
N TYR A 24 -11.27 -3.71 -12.10
CA TYR A 24 -10.37 -4.36 -13.04
C TYR A 24 -10.04 -5.79 -12.58
N ILE A 25 -9.54 -5.97 -11.36
CA ILE A 25 -9.07 -7.26 -10.85
C ILE A 25 -10.22 -8.28 -10.71
N TYR A 26 -11.39 -7.85 -10.21
CA TYR A 26 -12.46 -8.77 -9.85
C TYR A 26 -13.57 -8.91 -10.90
N ARG A 27 -13.77 -7.92 -11.77
CA ARG A 27 -14.92 -7.88 -12.71
C ARG A 27 -14.54 -7.97 -14.19
N THR A 28 -13.26 -7.88 -14.53
CA THR A 28 -12.84 -7.92 -15.95
C THR A 28 -12.12 -9.23 -16.32
N ARG A 29 -12.15 -9.57 -17.61
CA ARG A 29 -11.39 -10.71 -18.19
C ARG A 29 -9.88 -10.61 -17.93
N PRO A 30 -9.19 -9.50 -18.24
CA PRO A 30 -7.75 -9.42 -17.99
C PRO A 30 -7.40 -9.46 -16.49
N GLY A 31 -8.31 -9.05 -15.59
CA GLY A 31 -8.15 -9.25 -14.16
C GLY A 31 -8.28 -10.71 -13.69
N LEU A 32 -9.10 -11.51 -14.38
CA LEU A 32 -9.13 -12.97 -14.18
C LEU A 32 -7.83 -13.61 -14.66
N GLU A 33 -7.32 -13.21 -15.83
CA GLU A 33 -6.05 -13.67 -16.38
C GLU A 33 -4.88 -13.35 -15.43
N LEU A 34 -4.85 -12.13 -14.88
CA LEU A 34 -3.86 -11.72 -13.87
C LEU A 34 -3.85 -12.68 -12.68
N ARG A 35 -5.02 -12.99 -12.12
CA ARG A 35 -5.14 -13.92 -10.97
C ARG A 35 -4.76 -15.34 -11.36
N ALA A 36 -5.17 -15.81 -12.54
CA ALA A 36 -4.83 -17.13 -13.04
C ALA A 36 -3.31 -17.31 -13.23
N ILE A 37 -2.62 -16.30 -13.76
CA ILE A 37 -1.15 -16.30 -13.91
C ILE A 37 -0.42 -16.33 -12.56
N GLY A 38 -1.01 -15.69 -11.54
CA GLY A 38 -0.47 -15.67 -10.18
C GLY A 38 -0.64 -17.01 -9.44
N GLU A 39 -1.76 -17.69 -9.65
CA GLU A 39 -2.06 -18.99 -9.03
C GLU A 39 -1.39 -20.15 -9.78
N TYR A 40 -1.71 -20.34 -11.07
CA TYR A 40 -1.25 -21.46 -11.87
C TYR A 40 -0.84 -21.03 -13.29
N PRO A 41 0.41 -20.54 -13.48
CA PRO A 41 0.87 -20.02 -14.77
C PRO A 41 0.87 -21.07 -15.88
N ALA A 42 1.14 -22.34 -15.56
CA ALA A 42 1.10 -23.43 -16.53
C ALA A 42 -0.31 -23.63 -17.13
N ALA A 43 -1.36 -23.52 -16.29
CA ALA A 43 -2.74 -23.61 -16.76
C ALA A 43 -3.13 -22.42 -17.65
N ALA A 44 -2.63 -21.23 -17.36
CA ALA A 44 -2.87 -20.04 -18.18
C ALA A 44 -2.26 -20.15 -19.59
N ASP A 45 -1.05 -20.72 -19.72
CA ASP A 45 -0.41 -20.90 -21.04
C ASP A 45 -1.15 -21.91 -21.93
N VAL A 46 -1.75 -22.95 -21.34
CA VAL A 46 -2.59 -23.93 -22.09
C VAL A 46 -3.81 -23.26 -22.73
N VAL A 47 -4.37 -22.24 -22.08
CA VAL A 47 -5.50 -21.44 -22.60
C VAL A 47 -5.04 -20.41 -23.66
N GLY A 48 -3.74 -20.32 -23.93
CA GLY A 48 -3.15 -19.43 -24.94
C GLY A 48 -2.71 -18.07 -24.40
N ILE A 49 -2.67 -17.90 -23.07
CA ILE A 49 -2.27 -16.65 -22.43
C ILE A 49 -0.74 -16.56 -22.36
N ASN A 50 -0.16 -15.49 -22.91
CA ASN A 50 1.29 -15.27 -22.82
C ASN A 50 1.70 -14.76 -21.42
N VAL A 51 1.96 -15.72 -20.53
CA VAL A 51 2.34 -15.50 -19.12
C VAL A 51 3.47 -14.49 -18.96
N ASN A 52 4.56 -14.65 -19.72
CA ASN A 52 5.74 -13.80 -19.60
C ASN A 52 5.43 -12.34 -19.97
N ARG A 53 4.76 -12.12 -21.10
CA ARG A 53 4.39 -10.77 -21.53
C ARG A 53 3.50 -10.06 -20.51
N LEU A 54 2.52 -10.78 -19.96
CA LEU A 54 1.61 -10.23 -18.95
C LEU A 54 2.33 -9.95 -17.63
N ARG A 55 3.23 -10.83 -17.16
CA ARG A 55 4.05 -10.58 -15.96
C ARG A 55 4.89 -9.30 -16.10
N TYR A 56 5.60 -9.12 -17.22
CA TYR A 56 6.36 -7.89 -17.47
C TYR A 56 5.47 -6.65 -17.54
N PHE A 57 4.33 -6.76 -18.21
CA PHE A 57 3.36 -5.65 -18.29
C PHE A 57 2.88 -5.22 -16.90
N TYR A 58 2.48 -6.16 -16.04
CA TYR A 58 1.99 -5.83 -14.71
C TYR A 58 3.09 -5.32 -13.76
N VAL A 59 4.34 -5.80 -13.90
CA VAL A 59 5.49 -5.25 -13.17
C VAL A 59 5.76 -3.81 -13.61
N ALA A 60 5.72 -3.52 -14.91
CA ALA A 60 5.90 -2.17 -15.44
C ALA A 60 4.79 -1.21 -14.94
N VAL A 61 3.53 -1.65 -14.98
CA VAL A 61 2.39 -0.87 -14.46
C VAL A 61 2.55 -0.61 -12.95
N GLY A 62 2.94 -1.63 -12.17
CA GLY A 62 3.23 -1.47 -10.74
C GLY A 62 4.36 -0.47 -10.48
N GLY A 63 5.44 -0.52 -11.27
CA GLY A 63 6.54 0.44 -11.21
C GLY A 63 6.10 1.87 -11.56
N MET A 64 5.24 2.04 -12.56
CA MET A 64 4.66 3.35 -12.88
C MET A 64 3.82 3.90 -11.73
N LEU A 65 2.97 3.07 -11.10
CA LEU A 65 2.17 3.48 -9.94
C LEU A 65 3.04 3.85 -8.74
N ALA A 66 4.11 3.09 -8.48
CA ALA A 66 5.08 3.41 -7.44
C ALA A 66 5.81 4.74 -7.75
N GLY A 67 6.18 4.98 -9.00
CA GLY A 67 6.76 6.24 -9.47
C GLY A 67 5.82 7.43 -9.29
N LEU A 68 4.53 7.28 -9.62
CA LEU A 68 3.50 8.29 -9.37
C LEU A 68 3.35 8.60 -7.87
N GLY A 69 3.41 7.57 -7.02
CA GLY A 69 3.44 7.74 -5.56
C GLY A 69 4.66 8.53 -5.08
N GLY A 70 5.84 8.28 -5.64
CA GLY A 70 7.04 9.07 -5.36
C GLY A 70 6.92 10.52 -5.83
N ALA A 71 6.42 10.75 -7.04
CA ALA A 71 6.17 12.09 -7.58
C ALA A 71 5.18 12.89 -6.72
N ALA A 72 4.20 12.22 -6.10
CA ALA A 72 3.26 12.85 -5.18
C ALA A 72 3.96 13.46 -3.96
N ILE A 73 5.00 12.80 -3.44
CA ILE A 73 5.75 13.31 -2.29
C ILE A 73 6.44 14.63 -2.64
N SER A 74 7.10 14.69 -3.80
CA SER A 74 7.84 15.88 -4.25
C SER A 74 6.96 17.01 -4.80
N LEU A 75 5.78 16.71 -5.36
CA LEU A 75 4.92 17.72 -6.01
C LEU A 75 3.78 18.20 -5.12
N ALA A 76 3.21 17.32 -4.27
CA ALA A 76 2.00 17.63 -3.51
C ALA A 76 2.23 17.74 -2.00
N ILE A 77 3.22 17.03 -1.44
CA ILE A 77 3.44 17.00 0.01
C ILE A 77 4.52 18.00 0.43
N THR A 78 5.60 18.11 -0.35
CA THR A 78 6.72 19.00 -0.03
C THR A 78 7.05 19.83 -1.25
N SER A 79 6.56 21.07 -1.30
CA SER A 79 6.82 22.01 -2.40
C SER A 79 8.26 22.54 -2.43
N ILE A 80 9.09 22.11 -1.46
CA ILE A 80 10.50 22.48 -1.30
C ILE A 80 11.33 21.19 -1.35
N TRP A 81 12.46 21.23 -2.04
CA TRP A 81 13.38 20.10 -2.03
C TRP A 81 14.06 19.98 -0.66
N LEU A 82 13.83 18.86 0.02
CA LEU A 82 14.45 18.49 1.28
C LEU A 82 15.15 17.15 1.07
N ASP A 83 16.40 17.01 1.50
CA ASP A 83 17.07 15.72 1.38
C ASP A 83 16.43 14.70 2.33
N GLY A 84 16.19 13.50 1.79
CA GLY A 84 15.66 12.38 2.58
C GLY A 84 14.17 12.40 2.89
N VAL A 85 13.32 13.14 2.14
CA VAL A 85 11.84 13.15 2.38
C VAL A 85 11.21 11.75 2.37
N THR A 86 11.76 10.85 1.56
CA THR A 86 11.34 9.43 1.44
C THR A 86 12.15 8.49 2.32
N GLY A 87 13.22 8.98 2.95
CA GLY A 87 14.17 8.21 3.74
C GLY A 87 13.45 7.44 4.86
N GLY A 88 13.58 6.12 4.84
CA GLY A 88 13.02 5.26 5.88
C GLY A 88 11.49 5.06 5.82
N GLN A 89 10.80 5.43 4.74
CA GLN A 89 9.34 5.20 4.61
C GLN A 89 8.99 3.90 3.83
N GLY A 90 9.98 3.28 3.17
CA GLY A 90 9.76 2.11 2.30
C GLY A 90 9.21 0.86 3.01
N TRP A 91 9.47 0.72 4.31
CA TRP A 91 8.96 -0.40 5.10
C TRP A 91 7.42 -0.40 5.20
N ILE A 92 6.77 0.77 5.08
CA ILE A 92 5.30 0.90 5.09
C ILE A 92 4.72 0.13 3.89
N ALA A 93 5.38 0.18 2.73
CA ALA A 93 4.94 -0.57 1.54
C ALA A 93 5.00 -2.08 1.78
N VAL A 94 6.07 -2.57 2.42
CA VAL A 94 6.21 -3.99 2.78
C VAL A 94 5.10 -4.40 3.76
N GLY A 95 4.88 -3.60 4.81
CA GLY A 95 3.80 -3.84 5.77
C GLY A 95 2.43 -3.88 5.11
N LEU A 96 2.14 -2.90 4.24
CA LEU A 96 0.90 -2.82 3.47
C LEU A 96 0.61 -4.07 2.66
N VAL A 97 1.59 -4.57 1.91
CA VAL A 97 1.42 -5.78 1.08
C VAL A 97 1.02 -6.98 1.94
N ILE A 98 1.64 -7.12 3.12
CA ILE A 98 1.40 -8.26 4.01
C ILE A 98 -0.07 -8.29 4.48
N PHE A 99 -0.58 -7.22 5.09
CA PHE A 99 -1.94 -7.26 5.62
C PHE A 99 -3.02 -6.97 4.58
N ALA A 100 -2.70 -6.25 3.49
CA ALA A 100 -3.62 -6.07 2.38
C ALA A 100 -4.01 -7.43 1.77
N GLY A 101 -3.11 -8.43 1.84
CA GLY A 101 -3.41 -9.78 1.39
C GLY A 101 -3.84 -9.82 -0.08
N TRP A 102 -3.17 -9.03 -0.92
CA TRP A 102 -3.42 -8.90 -2.36
C TRP A 102 -4.80 -8.35 -2.76
N ASP A 103 -5.55 -7.78 -1.81
CA ASP A 103 -6.82 -7.10 -2.05
C ASP A 103 -6.62 -5.57 -2.17
N PRO A 104 -7.04 -4.93 -3.29
CA PRO A 104 -6.87 -3.50 -3.52
C PRO A 104 -7.63 -2.62 -2.52
N ILE A 105 -8.79 -3.06 -2.01
CA ILE A 105 -9.56 -2.29 -1.03
C ILE A 105 -8.83 -2.32 0.32
N ARG A 106 -8.31 -3.48 0.72
CA ARG A 106 -7.53 -3.59 1.97
C ARG A 106 -6.24 -2.79 1.91
N ALA A 107 -5.58 -2.78 0.74
CA ALA A 107 -4.42 -1.93 0.50
C ALA A 107 -4.75 -0.44 0.65
N ALA A 108 -5.90 0.00 0.13
CA ALA A 108 -6.36 1.38 0.27
C ALA A 108 -6.68 1.75 1.72
N VAL A 109 -7.45 0.92 2.44
CA VAL A 109 -7.75 1.16 3.86
C VAL A 109 -6.47 1.24 4.68
N GLY A 110 -5.52 0.33 4.41
CA GLY A 110 -4.21 0.35 5.03
C GLY A 110 -3.46 1.65 4.77
N SER A 111 -3.37 2.08 3.51
CA SER A 111 -2.59 3.27 3.15
C SER A 111 -3.16 4.53 3.79
N TYR A 112 -4.49 4.67 3.83
CA TYR A 112 -5.14 5.76 4.57
C TYR A 112 -4.91 5.68 6.08
N ALA A 113 -4.93 4.49 6.68
CA ALA A 113 -4.63 4.33 8.10
C ALA A 113 -3.21 4.78 8.45
N PHE A 114 -2.20 4.39 7.66
CA PHE A 114 -0.83 4.89 7.85
C PHE A 114 -0.71 6.39 7.64
N GLY A 115 -1.35 6.92 6.60
CA GLY A 115 -1.38 8.36 6.35
C GLY A 115 -1.99 9.14 7.50
N ALA A 116 -3.14 8.66 8.02
CA ALA A 116 -3.83 9.24 9.15
C ALA A 116 -2.97 9.19 10.42
N LEU A 117 -2.34 8.05 10.73
CA LEU A 117 -1.45 7.92 11.88
C LEU A 117 -0.24 8.85 11.79
N ARG A 118 0.37 8.97 10.61
CA ARG A 118 1.49 9.89 10.38
C ARG A 118 1.07 11.34 10.56
N ARG A 119 -0.09 11.72 10.02
CA ARG A 119 -0.61 13.09 10.19
C ARG A 119 -0.99 13.37 11.64
N PHE A 120 -1.64 12.41 12.31
CA PHE A 120 -2.00 12.48 13.71
C PHE A 120 -0.79 12.68 14.62
N ALA A 121 0.30 11.96 14.37
CA ALA A 121 1.56 12.14 15.10
C ALA A 121 2.16 13.54 14.94
N LEU A 122 1.99 14.18 13.77
CA LEU A 122 2.43 15.55 13.53
C LEU A 122 1.51 16.58 14.20
N ASP A 123 0.19 16.41 14.05
CA ASP A 123 -0.79 17.32 14.66
C ASP A 123 -0.66 17.33 16.19
N LEU A 124 -0.46 16.16 16.81
CA LEU A 124 -0.20 16.05 18.26
C LEU A 124 1.06 16.78 18.73
N GLN A 125 2.06 17.03 17.87
CA GLN A 125 3.24 17.82 18.27
C GLN A 125 2.95 19.32 18.23
N THR A 126 1.98 19.75 17.44
CA THR A 126 1.63 21.17 17.25
C THR A 126 0.60 21.69 18.24
N VAL A 127 -0.19 20.80 18.86
CA VAL A 127 -1.24 21.18 19.81
C VAL A 127 -0.60 21.53 21.16
N PRO A 128 -0.71 22.78 21.67
CA PRO A 128 -0.01 23.19 22.88
C PRO A 128 -0.64 22.64 24.18
N VAL A 129 -1.94 22.35 24.17
CA VAL A 129 -2.69 21.88 25.35
C VAL A 129 -3.54 20.68 24.95
N ILE A 130 -3.38 19.56 25.66
CA ILE A 130 -4.18 18.36 25.51
C ILE A 130 -4.95 18.13 26.81
N PHE A 131 -6.28 17.99 26.72
CA PHE A 131 -7.17 17.74 27.87
C PHE A 131 -6.96 18.72 29.07
N GLY A 132 -6.62 19.98 28.79
CA GLY A 132 -6.41 21.01 29.82
C GLY A 132 -5.02 21.04 30.46
N PHE A 133 -4.12 20.13 30.08
CA PHE A 133 -2.72 20.11 30.53
C PHE A 133 -1.77 20.51 29.40
N VAL A 134 -0.63 21.11 29.75
CA VAL A 134 0.45 21.41 28.79
C VAL A 134 0.85 20.11 28.10
N ASN A 135 0.75 20.09 26.77
CA ASN A 135 1.07 18.89 26.01
C ASN A 135 2.56 18.54 26.17
N PRO A 136 2.90 17.39 26.78
CA PRO A 136 4.29 16.97 26.97
C PRO A 136 5.03 16.84 25.63
N PHE A 137 4.33 16.41 24.59
CA PHE A 137 4.88 16.22 23.24
C PHE A 137 5.16 17.52 22.49
N ALA A 138 4.44 18.60 22.83
CA ALA A 138 4.70 19.94 22.28
C ALA A 138 5.73 20.71 23.13
N ALA A 139 5.76 20.48 24.44
CA ALA A 139 6.65 21.16 25.37
C ALA A 139 8.09 20.61 25.38
N ASN A 140 8.26 19.32 25.11
CA ASN A 140 9.56 18.66 25.11
C ASN A 140 9.78 17.90 23.80
N VAL A 141 10.72 18.41 22.99
CA VAL A 141 11.14 17.81 21.70
C VAL A 141 11.54 16.34 21.86
N TYR A 142 12.09 15.96 23.03
CA TYR A 142 12.46 14.58 23.31
C TYR A 142 11.27 13.62 23.24
N TYR A 143 10.04 13.97 23.60
CA TYR A 143 8.94 12.99 23.51
C TYR A 143 8.43 12.74 22.08
N GLY A 144 8.91 13.51 21.09
CA GLY A 144 8.56 13.33 19.69
C GLY A 144 8.91 11.95 19.13
N PHE A 145 9.93 11.27 19.68
CA PHE A 145 10.29 9.92 19.23
C PHE A 145 9.18 8.89 19.48
N PHE A 146 8.43 9.01 20.59
CA PHE A 146 7.31 8.10 20.88
C PHE A 146 6.18 8.25 19.86
N LEU A 147 5.93 9.47 19.39
CA LEU A 147 4.94 9.71 18.35
C LEU A 147 5.41 9.18 16.99
N GLN A 148 6.71 9.24 16.71
CA GLN A 148 7.29 8.63 15.51
C GLN A 148 7.26 7.09 15.53
N MET A 149 7.13 6.47 16.71
CA MET A 149 6.95 5.01 16.86
C MET A 149 5.53 4.53 16.50
N LEU A 150 4.53 5.42 16.46
CA LEU A 150 3.11 5.06 16.23
C LEU A 150 2.89 4.19 14.97
N PRO A 151 3.46 4.50 13.80
CA PRO A 151 3.29 3.66 12.62
C PRO A 151 3.81 2.22 12.84
N TYR A 152 4.93 2.06 13.53
CA TYR A 152 5.53 0.75 13.80
C TYR A 152 4.67 -0.06 14.76
N LEU A 153 4.22 0.57 15.86
CA LEU A 153 3.29 -0.05 16.81
C LEU A 153 1.99 -0.47 16.13
N PHE A 154 1.47 0.35 15.23
CA PHE A 154 0.30 0.01 14.42
C PHE A 154 0.54 -1.22 13.56
N THR A 155 1.70 -1.35 12.91
CA THR A 155 1.99 -2.57 12.13
C THR A 155 2.09 -3.81 12.98
N ILE A 156 2.74 -3.73 14.13
CA ILE A 156 2.81 -4.85 15.08
C ILE A 156 1.39 -5.24 15.50
N PHE A 157 0.56 -4.26 15.87
CA PHE A 157 -0.83 -4.49 16.24
C PHE A 157 -1.64 -5.16 15.13
N VAL A 158 -1.56 -4.64 13.90
CA VAL A 158 -2.25 -5.22 12.74
C VAL A 158 -1.75 -6.64 12.45
N LEU A 159 -0.44 -6.88 12.51
CA LEU A 159 0.13 -8.22 12.31
C LEU A 159 -0.36 -9.20 13.37
N VAL A 160 -0.43 -8.79 14.64
CA VAL A 160 -0.97 -9.61 15.72
C VAL A 160 -2.44 -9.94 15.45
N LEU A 161 -3.25 -8.96 15.06
CA LEU A 161 -4.66 -9.19 14.70
C LEU A 161 -4.84 -10.15 13.53
N VAL A 162 -4.01 -10.02 12.49
CA VAL A 162 -4.05 -10.88 11.30
C VAL A 162 -3.47 -12.28 11.58
N SER A 163 -2.59 -12.42 12.57
CA SER A 163 -1.97 -13.70 12.95
C SER A 163 -2.93 -14.66 13.65
N PHE A 164 -3.98 -14.16 14.31
CA PHE A 164 -5.01 -15.02 14.90
C PHE A 164 -5.73 -15.84 13.81
N ASP A 165 -5.85 -17.15 14.04
CA ASP A 165 -6.15 -18.23 13.06
C ASP A 165 -7.32 -18.01 12.08
N ALA A 166 -8.21 -17.05 12.34
CA ALA A 166 -9.32 -16.69 11.47
C ALA A 166 -8.88 -16.03 10.14
N PHE A 167 -7.72 -15.37 10.09
CA PHE A 167 -7.24 -14.67 8.88
C PHE A 167 -6.40 -15.53 7.93
N ARG A 168 -5.70 -16.56 8.46
CA ARG A 168 -4.86 -17.51 7.70
C ARG A 168 -5.59 -18.17 6.53
N LYS A 169 -6.87 -18.50 6.70
CA LYS A 169 -7.66 -19.26 5.69
C LYS A 169 -8.05 -18.45 4.45
N ARG A 170 -7.84 -17.12 4.43
CA ARG A 170 -8.29 -16.24 3.32
C ARG A 170 -7.17 -15.50 2.59
N GLN A 171 -5.93 -15.55 3.07
CA GLN A 171 -4.78 -14.83 2.49
C GLN A 171 -3.84 -15.82 1.81
N GLY A 172 -4.24 -16.31 0.63
CA GLY A 172 -3.32 -17.01 -0.27
C GLY A 172 -2.45 -15.97 -0.97
N SER A 173 -1.16 -15.91 -0.64
CA SER A 173 -0.19 -15.35 -1.58
C SER A 173 -0.27 -16.13 -2.89
N PRO A 174 -0.20 -15.48 -4.07
CA PRO A 174 -0.25 -16.20 -5.34
C PRO A 174 0.77 -17.35 -5.34
N ALA A 175 0.33 -18.57 -5.64
CA ALA A 175 1.16 -19.76 -5.47
C ALA A 175 2.45 -19.74 -6.33
N ALA A 176 2.41 -19.05 -7.48
CA ALA A 176 3.56 -18.91 -8.38
C ALA A 176 4.34 -17.60 -8.19
N LEU A 177 4.15 -16.89 -7.06
CA LEU A 177 4.89 -15.67 -6.77
C LEU A 177 6.39 -15.97 -6.59
N GLY A 178 7.24 -15.21 -7.29
CA GLY A 178 8.70 -15.38 -7.19
C GLY A 178 9.26 -16.60 -7.92
N GLN A 179 8.42 -17.46 -8.49
CA GLN A 179 8.87 -18.59 -9.29
C GLN A 179 9.06 -18.18 -10.77
N PRO A 180 10.27 -18.35 -11.35
CA PRO A 180 10.49 -18.16 -12.78
C PRO A 180 9.59 -19.09 -13.58
N TYR A 181 8.99 -18.59 -14.66
CA TYR A 181 8.18 -19.40 -15.57
C TYR A 181 8.97 -19.67 -16.85
N VAL A 182 9.27 -20.95 -17.11
CA VAL A 182 9.91 -21.40 -18.34
C VAL A 182 8.88 -22.16 -19.17
N ARG A 183 8.67 -21.70 -20.41
CA ARG A 183 7.68 -22.31 -21.30
C ARG A 183 8.16 -23.69 -21.74
N GLY A 184 7.38 -24.73 -21.45
CA GLY A 184 7.69 -26.11 -21.82
C GLY A 184 8.21 -27.00 -20.69
N GLU A 185 8.53 -26.43 -19.52
CA GLU A 185 8.71 -27.23 -18.31
C GLU A 185 7.32 -27.66 -17.81
N ARG A 186 7.04 -28.97 -17.87
CA ARG A 186 5.88 -29.55 -17.19
C ARG A 186 6.14 -29.38 -15.70
N GLY A 187 5.35 -28.53 -15.05
CA GLY A 187 5.43 -28.32 -13.60
C GLY A 187 5.40 -29.67 -12.88
N VAL A 188 6.36 -29.85 -11.96
CA VAL A 188 6.32 -30.87 -10.93
C VAL A 188 5.17 -30.61 -9.96
#